data_AF-A0A2S5B0M1-F1
#
_entry.id   AF-A0A2S5B0M1-F1
#
_cell.length_a   1.000
_cell.length_b   1.000
_cell.length_c   1.000
_cell.angle_alpha   90.00
_cell.angle_beta   90.00
_cell.angle_gamma   90.00
#
_symmetry.space_group_name_H-M   'P 1'
#
loop_
_entity.id
_entity.type
_entity.pdbx_description
1 polymer ?
#
loop_
_entity_poly.entity_id
_entity_poly.type
_entity_poly.pdbx_seq_one_letter_code
_entity_poly.pdbx_strand_id
1 'polypeptide(L)'
;MLPTAPSKDDGRAHVFSFVQVRGSLPAFWTESASLDGGPAVALSPDVVRKSLPAFSQHIDELARVYGGPIHALAFLHEGKGGVLSAEATLLQAFKALTAEARHHSAAGILTLDSLDITAKNLETLPRGIHAMLRPYMQQMQFSEVSGTVDDGSASLENEQCGVFRVNCREYVSFC
;
A
#
# COMPACT_ATOMS: atom_id res chain seq x y z
N MET A 1 1.39 6.13 24.01
CA MET A 1 2.53 6.80 24.66
C MET A 1 3.18 7.70 23.62
N LEU A 2 3.15 9.02 23.85
CA LEU A 2 3.97 9.98 23.11
C LEU A 2 5.42 9.89 23.64
N PRO A 3 6.45 10.24 22.85
CA PRO A 3 7.84 10.15 23.30
C PRO A 3 8.07 11.13 24.45
N THR A 4 8.67 10.62 25.51
CA THR A 4 9.19 11.37 26.65
C THR A 4 10.39 12.24 26.22
N ALA A 5 10.58 13.34 26.97
CA ALA A 5 11.60 14.38 26.78
C ALA A 5 12.99 13.87 26.34
N PRO A 6 13.78 14.68 25.59
CA PRO A 6 15.09 14.28 25.10
C PRO A 6 15.99 13.92 26.28
N SER A 7 16.44 12.65 26.32
CA SER A 7 17.50 12.22 27.24
C SER A 7 18.79 12.96 26.91
N LYS A 8 19.63 13.17 27.91
CA LYS A 8 21.00 13.68 27.74
C LYS A 8 21.69 12.96 26.58
N ASP A 9 22.27 13.75 25.69
CA ASP A 9 23.02 13.31 24.51
C ASP A 9 24.17 12.39 24.97
N ASP A 10 24.02 11.08 24.78
CA ASP A 10 25.02 10.07 25.16
C ASP A 10 26.09 9.88 24.07
N GLY A 11 26.10 10.77 23.06
CA GLY A 11 26.97 10.69 21.90
C GLY A 11 26.47 9.74 20.81
N ARG A 12 25.32 9.08 20.99
CA ARG A 12 24.73 8.19 19.98
C ARG A 12 23.81 8.93 19.03
N ALA A 13 24.00 8.69 17.75
CA ALA A 13 23.09 9.08 16.69
C ALA A 13 22.12 7.92 16.37
N HIS A 14 20.86 8.28 16.08
CA HIS A 14 19.85 7.34 15.60
C HIS A 14 19.42 7.72 14.18
N VAL A 15 19.34 6.73 13.29
CA VAL A 15 18.87 6.86 11.91
C VAL A 15 17.67 5.97 11.72
N PHE A 16 16.59 6.55 11.21
CA PHE A 16 15.32 5.86 10.98
C PHE A 16 15.04 5.78 9.49
N SER A 17 14.49 4.65 9.04
CA SER A 17 14.02 4.46 7.67
C SER A 17 12.64 3.80 7.68
N PHE A 18 11.76 4.32 6.84
CA PHE A 18 10.43 3.75 6.63
C PHE A 18 10.11 3.75 5.13
N VAL A 19 9.78 2.57 4.60
CA VAL A 19 9.59 2.35 3.17
C VAL A 19 8.14 2.00 2.87
N GLN A 20 7.61 2.58 1.80
CA GLN A 20 6.32 2.28 1.21
C GLN A 20 6.48 2.01 -0.28
N VAL A 21 5.59 1.23 -0.88
CA VAL A 21 5.63 0.90 -2.31
C VAL A 21 4.40 1.42 -3.04
N ARG A 22 4.60 1.83 -4.29
CA ARG A 22 3.55 2.22 -5.21
C ARG A 22 3.67 1.40 -6.49
N GLY A 23 2.57 0.81 -6.94
CA GLY A 23 2.55 -0.04 -8.13
C GLY A 23 1.18 -0.16 -8.76
N SER A 24 1.12 -0.50 -10.04
CA SER A 24 -0.15 -0.76 -10.73
C SER A 24 -0.85 -2.00 -10.18
N LEU A 25 -2.15 -2.15 -10.45
CA LEU A 25 -2.86 -3.41 -10.21
C LEU A 25 -2.18 -4.54 -11.01
N PRO A 26 -1.73 -5.65 -10.39
CA PRO A 26 -1.06 -6.73 -11.09
C PRO A 26 -2.12 -7.65 -11.70
N ALA A 27 -2.83 -7.14 -12.71
CA ALA A 27 -3.89 -7.83 -13.42
C ALA A 27 -3.82 -7.56 -14.91
N PHE A 28 -4.44 -8.44 -15.71
CA PHE A 28 -4.58 -8.24 -17.14
C PHE A 28 -5.79 -7.36 -17.46
N TRP A 29 -5.53 -6.09 -17.76
CA TRP A 29 -6.53 -5.11 -18.15
C TRP A 29 -6.01 -4.25 -19.30
N THR A 30 -6.93 -3.58 -19.99
CA THR A 30 -6.62 -2.68 -21.10
C THR A 30 -7.23 -1.32 -20.84
N GLU A 31 -6.54 -0.28 -21.33
CA GLU A 31 -7.01 1.09 -21.31
C GLU A 31 -7.17 1.59 -22.74
N SER A 32 -8.31 2.19 -23.03
CA SER A 32 -8.56 2.89 -24.28
C SER A 32 -8.94 4.33 -24.01
N ALA A 33 -8.47 5.25 -24.85
CA ALA A 33 -8.97 6.62 -24.85
C ALA A 33 -10.46 6.61 -25.18
N SER A 34 -11.30 7.18 -24.31
CA SER A 34 -12.71 7.41 -24.65
C SER A 34 -12.88 8.78 -25.31
N LEU A 35 -13.75 8.85 -26.29
CA LEU A 35 -14.20 10.09 -26.92
C LEU A 35 -14.98 10.98 -25.93
N ASP A 36 -15.52 10.38 -24.86
CA ASP A 36 -16.40 11.03 -23.88
C ASP A 36 -15.65 11.66 -22.69
N GLY A 37 -14.32 11.81 -22.78
CA GLY A 37 -13.53 12.64 -21.86
C GLY A 37 -12.89 11.94 -20.66
N GLY A 38 -12.90 10.59 -20.58
CA GLY A 38 -12.19 9.83 -19.55
C GLY A 38 -11.62 8.51 -20.06
N PRO A 39 -10.57 7.94 -19.42
CA PRO A 39 -10.04 6.65 -19.83
C PRO A 39 -11.06 5.53 -19.58
N ALA A 40 -11.29 4.69 -20.58
CA ALA A 40 -12.12 3.49 -20.45
C ALA A 40 -11.23 2.29 -20.11
N VAL A 41 -11.54 1.59 -19.02
CA VAL A 41 -10.84 0.36 -18.62
C VAL A 41 -11.70 -0.84 -18.92
N ALA A 42 -11.12 -1.83 -19.59
CA ALA A 42 -11.73 -3.14 -19.78
C ALA A 42 -10.85 -4.22 -19.13
N LEU A 43 -11.48 -5.05 -18.29
CA LEU A 43 -10.85 -6.23 -17.72
C LEU A 43 -10.86 -7.36 -18.76
N SER A 44 -9.82 -8.19 -18.76
CA SER A 44 -9.82 -9.40 -19.59
C SER A 44 -10.99 -10.33 -19.20
N PRO A 45 -11.59 -11.08 -20.14
CA PRO A 45 -12.55 -12.12 -19.80
C PRO A 45 -11.89 -13.10 -18.81
N ASP A 46 -12.60 -13.43 -17.72
CA ASP A 46 -12.09 -14.24 -16.61
C ASP A 46 -10.81 -13.66 -15.95
N VAL A 47 -10.75 -12.34 -15.77
CA VAL A 47 -9.58 -11.62 -15.24
C VAL A 47 -9.00 -12.25 -13.97
N VAL A 48 -9.85 -12.73 -13.05
CA VAL A 48 -9.41 -13.35 -11.80
C VAL A 48 -8.61 -14.61 -12.10
N ARG A 49 -9.21 -15.58 -12.80
CA ARG A 49 -8.56 -16.85 -13.14
C ARG A 49 -7.27 -16.65 -13.93
N LYS A 50 -7.28 -15.72 -14.90
CA LYS A 50 -6.11 -15.47 -15.75
C LYS A 50 -4.99 -14.73 -15.02
N SER A 51 -5.33 -13.76 -14.17
CA SER A 51 -4.34 -12.92 -13.50
C SER A 51 -3.84 -13.52 -12.20
N LEU A 52 -4.58 -14.44 -11.57
CA LEU A 52 -4.26 -15.00 -10.26
C LEU A 52 -2.82 -15.54 -10.14
N PRO A 53 -2.26 -16.31 -11.09
CA PRO A 53 -0.89 -16.80 -10.96
C PRO A 53 0.15 -15.67 -10.89
N ALA A 54 0.05 -14.69 -11.79
CA ALA A 54 0.95 -13.54 -11.83
C ALA A 54 0.74 -12.62 -10.62
N PHE A 55 -0.52 -12.44 -10.21
CA PHE A 55 -0.88 -11.68 -9.02
C PHE A 55 -0.27 -12.30 -7.77
N SER A 56 -0.47 -13.60 -7.54
CA SER A 56 0.09 -14.31 -6.39
C SER A 56 1.62 -14.26 -6.38
N GLN A 57 2.27 -14.53 -7.52
CA GLN A 57 3.73 -14.43 -7.62
C GLN A 57 4.23 -13.02 -7.26
N HIS A 58 3.55 -11.97 -7.74
CA HIS A 58 3.91 -10.59 -7.43
C HIS A 58 3.78 -10.28 -5.93
N ILE A 59 2.70 -10.74 -5.28
CA ILE A 59 2.49 -10.54 -3.84
C ILE A 59 3.51 -11.34 -3.02
N ASP A 60 3.82 -12.58 -3.42
CA ASP A 60 4.82 -13.42 -2.76
C ASP A 60 6.22 -12.80 -2.86
N GLU A 61 6.56 -12.22 -4.01
CA GLU A 61 7.82 -11.51 -4.20
C GLU A 61 7.90 -10.26 -3.31
N LEU A 62 6.83 -9.46 -3.23
CA LEU A 62 6.78 -8.32 -2.32
C LEU A 62 6.98 -8.77 -0.86
N ALA A 63 6.29 -9.83 -0.44
CA ALA A 63 6.40 -10.35 0.92
C ALA A 63 7.83 -10.83 1.23
N ARG A 64 8.47 -11.47 0.25
CA ARG A 64 9.87 -11.91 0.34
C ARG A 64 10.84 -10.74 0.43
N VAL A 65 10.65 -9.68 -0.37
CA VAL A 65 11.54 -8.52 -0.41
C VAL A 65 11.42 -7.66 0.84
N TYR A 66 10.19 -7.46 1.34
CA TYR A 66 9.91 -6.61 2.49
C TYR A 66 9.79 -7.39 3.81
N GLY A 67 10.04 -8.69 3.79
CA GLY A 67 10.18 -9.55 4.97
C GLY A 67 8.89 -9.85 5.74
N GLY A 68 7.71 -9.38 5.31
CA GLY A 68 6.52 -9.41 6.13
C GLY A 68 5.19 -9.12 5.42
N PRO A 69 4.12 -8.80 6.17
CA PRO A 69 2.77 -8.52 5.65
C PRO A 69 2.77 -7.37 4.65
N ILE A 70 1.81 -7.39 3.73
CA ILE A 70 1.57 -6.31 2.77
C ILE A 70 0.20 -5.73 3.08
N HIS A 71 0.13 -4.44 3.36
CA HIS A 71 -1.13 -3.74 3.51
C HIS A 71 -1.34 -2.84 2.31
N ALA A 72 -2.24 -3.23 1.41
CA ALA A 72 -2.61 -2.43 0.26
C ALA A 72 -3.71 -1.43 0.62
N LEU A 73 -3.56 -0.21 0.14
CA LEU A 73 -4.56 0.82 0.13
C LEU A 73 -4.98 1.06 -1.31
N ALA A 74 -6.29 1.09 -1.52
CA ALA A 74 -6.89 1.47 -2.79
C ALA A 74 -7.73 2.75 -2.61
N PHE A 75 -7.22 3.90 -3.05
CA PHE A 75 -7.96 5.16 -3.12
C PHE A 75 -8.84 5.25 -4.38
N LEU A 76 -9.36 4.11 -4.84
CA LEU A 76 -10.21 4.03 -6.02
C LEU A 76 -11.65 4.29 -5.59
N HIS A 77 -12.35 5.17 -6.31
CA HIS A 77 -13.73 5.49 -6.00
C HIS A 77 -14.64 4.26 -6.23
N GLU A 78 -15.60 4.03 -5.32
CA GLU A 78 -16.64 3.00 -5.51
C GLU A 78 -17.76 3.46 -6.47
N GLY A 79 -17.71 4.71 -6.92
CA GLY A 79 -18.71 5.35 -7.78
C GLY A 79 -18.86 4.68 -9.14
N LYS A 80 -20.07 4.22 -9.44
CA LYS A 80 -20.44 3.64 -10.74
C LYS A 80 -20.95 4.72 -11.69
N GLY A 81 -20.05 5.52 -12.28
CA GLY A 81 -20.47 6.47 -13.33
C GLY A 81 -19.39 7.46 -13.77
N GLY A 82 -19.46 7.86 -15.04
CA GLY A 82 -18.59 8.88 -15.63
C GLY A 82 -17.10 8.53 -15.61
N VAL A 83 -16.26 9.53 -15.39
CA VAL A 83 -14.78 9.44 -15.42
C VAL A 83 -14.23 8.47 -14.37
N LEU A 84 -14.98 8.18 -13.30
CA LEU A 84 -14.56 7.31 -12.19
C LEU A 84 -14.87 5.81 -12.42
N SER A 85 -15.58 5.48 -13.51
CA SER A 85 -15.96 4.09 -13.82
C SER A 85 -14.76 3.14 -14.02
N ALA A 86 -13.64 3.68 -14.51
CA ALA A 86 -12.39 2.94 -14.66
C ALA A 86 -11.78 2.53 -13.31
N GLU A 87 -11.82 3.42 -12.32
CA GLU A 87 -11.29 3.16 -10.98
C GLU A 87 -12.14 2.12 -10.25
N ALA A 88 -13.46 2.27 -10.31
CA ALA A 88 -14.38 1.30 -9.73
C ALA A 88 -14.16 -0.10 -10.32
N THR A 89 -13.98 -0.20 -11.64
CA THR A 89 -13.69 -1.47 -12.34
C THR A 89 -12.41 -2.13 -11.83
N LEU A 90 -11.33 -1.37 -11.70
CA LEU A 90 -10.05 -1.87 -11.20
C LEU A 90 -10.09 -2.24 -9.73
N LEU A 91 -10.82 -1.47 -8.92
CA LEU A 91 -11.01 -1.78 -7.50
C LEU A 91 -11.71 -3.11 -7.32
N GLN A 92 -12.76 -3.37 -8.09
CA GLN A 92 -13.47 -4.66 -8.05
C GLN A 92 -12.56 -5.82 -8.44
N ALA A 93 -11.74 -5.65 -9.49
CA ALA A 93 -10.76 -6.66 -9.87
C ALA A 93 -9.71 -6.90 -8.77
N PHE A 94 -9.23 -5.84 -8.10
CA PHE A 94 -8.27 -5.98 -7.01
C PHE A 94 -8.87 -6.70 -5.80
N LYS A 95 -10.10 -6.33 -5.40
CA LYS A 95 -10.84 -7.00 -4.32
C LYS A 95 -11.02 -8.50 -4.63
N ALA A 96 -11.42 -8.83 -5.85
CA ALA A 96 -11.62 -10.22 -6.26
C ALA A 96 -10.31 -11.04 -6.29
N LEU A 97 -9.24 -10.48 -6.87
CA LEU A 97 -7.93 -11.15 -6.89
C LEU A 97 -7.35 -11.32 -5.47
N THR A 98 -7.51 -10.33 -4.60
CA THR A 98 -7.05 -10.42 -3.21
C THR A 98 -7.81 -11.50 -2.45
N ALA A 99 -9.14 -11.58 -2.62
CA ALA A 99 -9.94 -12.64 -2.00
C ALA A 99 -9.51 -14.03 -2.49
N GLU A 100 -9.31 -14.18 -3.80
CA GLU A 100 -8.92 -15.46 -4.39
C GLU A 100 -7.49 -15.88 -3.98
N ALA A 101 -6.54 -14.96 -4.01
CA ALA A 101 -5.15 -15.24 -3.65
C ALA A 101 -4.98 -15.75 -2.21
N ARG A 102 -5.83 -15.30 -1.28
CA ARG A 102 -5.86 -15.80 0.11
C ARG A 102 -6.16 -17.29 0.20
N HIS A 103 -6.85 -17.86 -0.78
CA HIS A 103 -7.16 -19.30 -0.82
C HIS A 103 -6.03 -20.14 -1.45
N HIS A 104 -5.13 -19.50 -2.20
CA HIS A 104 -4.18 -20.19 -3.08
C HIS A 104 -2.69 -19.96 -2.76
N SER A 105 -2.36 -18.96 -1.95
CA SER A 105 -0.98 -18.65 -1.54
C SER A 105 -0.91 -18.31 -0.04
N ALA A 106 0.29 -18.31 0.53
CA ALA A 106 0.62 -17.62 1.78
C ALA A 106 0.32 -16.10 1.76
N ALA A 107 -0.20 -15.57 0.65
CA ALA A 107 -0.88 -14.29 0.44
C ALA A 107 -2.00 -13.93 1.46
N GLY A 108 -2.25 -14.73 2.50
CA GLY A 108 -2.86 -14.25 3.76
C GLY A 108 -2.13 -13.04 4.38
N ILE A 109 -0.92 -12.75 3.88
CA ILE A 109 -0.10 -11.57 4.09
C ILE A 109 -0.71 -10.29 3.48
N LEU A 110 -1.57 -10.37 2.46
CA LEU A 110 -2.17 -9.21 1.80
C LEU A 110 -3.53 -8.81 2.40
N THR A 111 -3.57 -7.61 2.97
CA THR A 111 -4.79 -6.91 3.34
C THR A 111 -5.06 -5.76 2.36
N LEU A 112 -6.33 -5.43 2.15
CA LEU A 112 -6.75 -4.40 1.20
C LEU A 112 -7.87 -3.59 1.82
N ASP A 113 -7.61 -2.31 2.06
CA ASP A 113 -8.63 -1.34 2.42
C ASP A 113 -8.87 -0.37 1.26
N SER A 114 -10.14 -0.03 1.01
CA SER A 114 -10.51 0.98 0.02
C SER A 114 -11.02 2.24 0.70
N LEU A 115 -10.57 3.39 0.21
CA LEU A 115 -10.93 4.71 0.75
C LEU A 115 -11.52 5.59 -0.34
N ASP A 116 -12.72 6.10 -0.08
CA ASP A 116 -13.37 7.08 -0.95
C ASP A 116 -12.94 8.49 -0.51
N ILE A 117 -12.34 9.25 -1.42
CA ILE A 117 -11.88 10.62 -1.14
C ILE A 117 -12.93 11.58 -1.66
N THR A 118 -13.57 12.32 -0.74
CA THR A 118 -14.61 13.29 -1.09
C THR A 118 -14.29 14.64 -0.46
N ALA A 119 -14.77 15.73 -1.07
CA ALA A 119 -14.60 17.07 -0.49
C ALA A 119 -15.09 17.17 0.97
N LYS A 120 -16.03 16.30 1.38
CA LYS A 120 -16.59 16.25 2.73
C LYS A 120 -15.67 15.62 3.77
N ASN A 121 -14.71 14.79 3.35
CA ASN A 121 -13.84 14.06 4.27
C ASN A 121 -12.37 14.46 4.20
N LEU A 122 -11.98 15.38 3.32
CA LEU A 122 -10.57 15.80 3.16
C LEU A 122 -9.91 16.21 4.49
N GLU A 123 -10.60 16.94 5.35
CA GLU A 123 -10.04 17.38 6.64
C GLU A 123 -9.90 16.25 7.67
N THR A 124 -10.76 15.25 7.61
CA THR A 124 -10.77 14.11 8.56
C THR A 124 -10.00 12.90 8.03
N LEU A 125 -9.74 12.87 6.72
CA LEU A 125 -9.10 11.77 6.01
C LEU A 125 -7.72 11.40 6.59
N PRO A 126 -6.81 12.33 6.92
CA PRO A 126 -5.52 11.96 7.51
C PRO A 126 -5.66 11.21 8.85
N ARG A 127 -6.62 11.63 9.69
CA ARG A 127 -6.88 10.94 10.97
C ARG A 127 -7.53 9.59 10.75
N GLY A 128 -8.43 9.48 9.78
CA GLY A 128 -9.08 8.23 9.38
C GLY A 128 -8.07 7.21 8.86
N ILE A 129 -7.20 7.62 7.93
CA ILE A 129 -6.10 6.81 7.42
C ILE A 129 -5.19 6.38 8.57
N HIS A 130 -4.74 7.31 9.42
CA HIS A 130 -3.89 6.92 10.54
C HIS A 130 -4.56 5.92 11.50
N ALA A 131 -5.85 6.10 11.80
CA ALA A 131 -6.59 5.15 12.65
C ALA A 131 -6.69 3.76 12.00
N MET A 132 -6.95 3.70 10.70
CA MET A 132 -6.99 2.47 9.90
C MET A 132 -5.62 1.78 9.85
N LEU A 133 -4.55 2.55 9.61
CA LEU A 133 -3.21 2.00 9.40
C LEU A 133 -2.48 1.65 10.69
N ARG A 134 -2.87 2.21 11.83
CA ARG A 134 -2.18 2.05 13.11
C ARG A 134 -1.87 0.58 13.48
N PRO A 135 -2.80 -0.39 13.36
CA PRO A 135 -2.49 -1.79 13.70
C PRO A 135 -1.36 -2.35 12.82
N TYR A 136 -1.39 -2.01 11.53
CA TYR A 136 -0.37 -2.44 10.57
C TYR A 136 0.97 -1.72 10.78
N MET A 137 0.96 -0.44 11.14
CA MET A 137 2.19 0.30 11.47
C MET A 137 2.90 -0.29 12.69
N GLN A 138 2.13 -0.73 13.70
CA GLN A 138 2.69 -1.40 14.88
C GLN A 138 3.27 -2.78 14.54
N GLN A 139 2.66 -3.48 13.59
CA GLN A 139 3.15 -4.78 13.12
C GLN A 139 4.39 -4.65 12.22
N MET A 140 4.40 -3.69 11.30
CA MET A 140 5.47 -3.54 10.30
C MET A 140 6.69 -2.79 10.84
N GLN A 141 6.48 -1.91 11.83
CA GLN A 141 7.52 -1.08 12.42
C GLN A 141 8.30 -0.24 11.37
N PHE A 142 9.44 0.32 11.77
CA PHE A 142 10.37 1.07 10.91
C PHE A 142 11.79 0.55 11.18
N SER A 143 12.70 0.68 10.22
CA SER A 143 14.09 0.32 10.46
C SER A 143 14.79 1.40 11.29
N GLU A 144 15.57 0.99 12.28
CA GLU A 144 16.34 1.87 13.15
C GLU A 144 17.77 1.37 13.23
N VAL A 145 18.72 2.26 12.99
CA VAL A 145 20.14 2.03 13.22
C VAL A 145 20.60 3.05 14.25
N SER A 146 21.30 2.59 15.28
CA SER A 146 21.96 3.46 16.24
C SER A 146 23.47 3.33 16.11
N GLY A 147 24.21 4.36 16.48
CA GLY A 147 25.67 4.33 16.38
C GLY A 147 26.33 5.51 17.05
N THR A 148 27.64 5.42 17.27
CA THR A 148 28.42 6.52 17.84
C THR A 148 29.26 7.14 16.73
N VAL A 149 29.20 8.47 16.61
CA VAL A 149 29.96 9.19 15.55
C VAL A 149 31.47 9.04 15.76
N ASP A 150 31.90 8.92 17.02
CA ASP A 150 33.31 8.93 17.41
C ASP A 150 34.08 7.65 17.05
N ASP A 151 33.44 6.48 17.06
CA ASP A 151 34.08 5.19 16.75
C ASP A 151 33.59 4.55 15.43
N GLY A 152 32.62 5.19 14.77
CA GLY A 152 32.01 4.69 13.53
C GLY A 152 31.22 3.39 13.71
N SER A 153 30.92 3.00 14.96
CA SER A 153 30.11 1.83 15.24
C SER A 153 28.65 2.10 14.88
N ALA A 154 28.00 1.08 14.32
CA ALA A 154 26.58 1.10 14.03
C ALA A 154 25.97 -0.27 14.33
N SER A 155 24.79 -0.28 14.95
CA SER A 155 23.98 -1.47 15.21
C SER A 155 22.57 -1.27 14.68
N LEU A 156 22.06 -2.31 14.02
CA LEU A 156 20.66 -2.38 13.62
C LEU A 156 19.83 -2.67 14.89
N GLU A 157 19.05 -1.69 15.32
CA GLU A 157 18.17 -1.81 16.48
C GLU A 157 16.83 -2.44 16.10
N ASN A 158 16.32 -2.07 14.93
CA ASN A 158 15.06 -2.58 14.43
C ASN A 158 15.08 -2.68 12.90
N GLU A 159 14.33 -3.63 12.35
CA GLU A 159 14.13 -3.78 10.91
C GLU A 159 12.64 -3.70 10.60
N GLN A 160 12.26 -2.92 9.59
CA GLN A 160 10.90 -2.92 9.07
C GLN A 160 10.56 -4.29 8.48
N CYS A 161 9.44 -4.87 8.93
CA CYS A 161 8.96 -6.18 8.52
C CYS A 161 7.55 -6.07 7.91
N GLY A 162 7.50 -5.89 6.60
CA GLY A 162 6.27 -5.66 5.84
C GLY A 162 6.22 -4.27 5.21
N VAL A 163 5.20 -4.02 4.40
CA VAL A 163 5.12 -2.80 3.60
C VAL A 163 3.69 -2.34 3.33
N PHE A 164 3.50 -1.02 3.30
CA PHE A 164 2.30 -0.41 2.75
C PHE A 164 2.41 -0.28 1.23
N ARG A 165 1.36 -0.70 0.53
CA ARG A 165 1.26 -0.62 -0.92
C ARG A 165 0.13 0.32 -1.33
N VAL A 166 0.40 1.27 -2.22
CA VAL A 166 -0.61 2.13 -2.84
C VAL A 166 -0.68 1.89 -4.35
N ASN A 167 -1.84 2.10 -4.98
CA ASN A 167 -2.00 1.83 -6.40
C ASN A 167 -1.55 3.01 -7.28
N CYS A 168 -0.92 2.75 -8.42
CA CYS A 168 -0.42 3.81 -9.30
C CYS A 168 -1.52 4.70 -9.90
N ARG A 169 -2.72 4.16 -10.12
CA ARG A 169 -3.81 4.87 -10.81
C ARG A 169 -4.57 5.86 -9.93
N GLU A 170 -4.23 5.92 -8.65
CA GLU A 170 -4.85 6.85 -7.71
C GLU A 170 -4.38 8.28 -8.03
N TYR A 171 -5.30 9.24 -7.99
CA TYR A 171 -5.03 10.65 -8.31
C TYR A 171 -3.81 11.18 -7.54
N VAL A 172 -2.72 11.44 -8.25
CA VAL A 172 -1.59 12.24 -7.76
C VAL A 172 -1.92 13.70 -8.00
N SER A 173 -2.86 14.28 -7.24
CA SER A 173 -2.93 15.73 -7.06
C SER A 173 -4.02 16.13 -6.06
N PHE A 174 -3.58 16.46 -4.85
CA PHE A 174 -4.09 17.63 -4.15
C PHE A 174 -2.85 18.41 -3.70
N CYS A 175 -2.25 19.13 -4.66
CA CYS A 175 -1.38 20.27 -4.38
C CYS A 175 -2.24 21.54 -4.41
#